data_AF-A0A9P6FYS5-F1
#
_entry.id   AF-A0A9P6FYS5-F1
#
_cell.length_a   1.000
_cell.length_b   1.000
_cell.length_c   1.000
_cell.angle_alpha   90.00
_cell.angle_beta   90.00
_cell.angle_gamma   90.00
#
_symmetry.space_group_name_H-M   'P 1'
#
loop_
_entity.id
_entity.type
_entity.pdbx_description
1 polymer ?
#
loop_
_entity_poly.entity_id
_entity_poly.type
_entity_poly.pdbx_seq_one_letter_code
_entity_poly.pdbx_strand_id
1 'polypeptide(L)'
;MPAQPFSQEALEWLRKQVKGKTVLVKPLSKDRYDRVVSMAWSPRRFPFLPKKNVSEEILKVGLAQVYRQAGSEYDGMLERFNKLEAKATAQKVGIWSQKNMVSTAEHKRKYLRDGGESKASKQ
;
A
#
# COMPACT_ATOMS: atom_id res chain seq x y z
N MET A 1 -0.50 -13.46 -12.62
CA MET A 1 0.61 -12.97 -11.77
C MET A 1 0.56 -13.75 -10.46
N PRO A 2 1.68 -14.31 -9.98
CA PRO A 2 1.75 -14.96 -8.68
C PRO A 2 1.50 -13.94 -7.55
N ALA A 3 1.03 -14.43 -6.40
CA ALA A 3 0.83 -13.61 -5.21
C ALA A 3 2.19 -13.07 -4.72
N GLN A 4 2.23 -11.79 -4.33
CA GLN A 4 3.43 -11.22 -3.73
C GLN A 4 3.63 -11.78 -2.32
N PRO A 5 4.88 -11.98 -1.88
CA PRO A 5 5.17 -12.27 -0.48
C PRO A 5 4.50 -11.24 0.43
N PHE A 6 3.95 -11.67 1.57
CA PHE A 6 3.21 -10.84 2.54
C PHE A 6 1.89 -10.23 2.05
N SER A 7 1.44 -10.53 0.83
CA SER A 7 0.13 -10.05 0.33
C SER A 7 -1.04 -10.51 1.19
N GLN A 8 -1.03 -11.78 1.63
CA GLN A 8 -2.07 -12.33 2.49
C GLN A 8 -2.02 -11.72 3.90
N GLU A 9 -0.84 -11.58 4.50
CA GLU A 9 -0.67 -10.96 5.82
C GLU A 9 -1.14 -9.50 5.83
N ALA A 10 -0.77 -8.72 4.80
CA ALA A 10 -1.24 -7.35 4.62
C ALA A 10 -2.77 -7.27 4.50
N LEU A 11 -3.38 -8.19 3.73
CA LEU A 11 -4.83 -8.26 3.58
C LEU A 11 -5.53 -8.61 4.90
N GLU A 12 -5.02 -9.57 5.64
CA GLU A 12 -5.59 -9.97 6.93
C GLU A 12 -5.45 -8.86 7.98
N TRP A 13 -4.30 -8.19 8.02
CA TRP A 13 -4.07 -7.04 8.88
C TRP A 13 -5.07 -5.94 8.58
N LEU A 14 -5.26 -5.58 7.30
CA LEU A 14 -6.19 -4.54 6.89
C LEU A 14 -7.64 -4.93 7.22
N ARG A 15 -8.03 -6.18 6.94
CA ARG A 15 -9.35 -6.71 7.32
C ARG A 15 -9.60 -6.55 8.82
N LYS A 16 -8.65 -6.88 9.69
CA LYS A 16 -8.79 -6.67 11.15
C LYS A 16 -8.94 -5.19 11.52
N GLN A 17 -8.34 -4.29 10.75
CA GLN A 17 -8.46 -2.85 11.00
C GLN A 17 -9.80 -2.27 10.56
N VAL A 18 -10.32 -2.62 9.38
CA VAL A 18 -11.49 -1.95 8.78
C VAL A 18 -12.79 -2.76 8.82
N LYS A 19 -12.72 -4.11 8.84
CA LYS A 19 -13.92 -4.95 8.74
C LYS A 19 -14.81 -4.74 9.96
N GLY A 20 -16.09 -4.45 9.71
CA GLY A 20 -17.10 -4.22 10.75
C GLY A 20 -16.96 -2.89 11.50
N LYS A 21 -16.09 -1.96 11.03
CA LYS A 21 -15.93 -0.63 11.62
C LYS A 21 -16.40 0.44 10.65
N THR A 22 -16.95 1.52 11.19
CA THR A 22 -17.20 2.73 10.40
C THR A 22 -15.85 3.34 10.03
N VAL A 23 -15.67 3.74 8.77
CA VAL A 23 -14.46 4.43 8.30
C VAL A 23 -14.87 5.72 7.59
N LEU A 24 -14.11 6.79 7.82
CA LEU A 24 -14.29 8.05 7.11
C LEU A 24 -13.36 8.05 5.89
N VAL A 25 -13.92 8.26 4.71
CA VAL A 25 -13.18 8.26 3.46
C VAL A 25 -13.18 9.66 2.88
N LYS A 26 -11.99 10.20 2.60
CA LYS A 26 -11.81 11.48 1.92
C LYS A 26 -11.37 11.21 0.48
N PRO A 27 -12.23 11.44 -0.54
CA PRO A 27 -11.84 11.29 -1.93
C PRO A 27 -10.82 12.38 -2.29
N LEU A 28 -9.80 12.01 -3.05
CA LEU A 28 -8.72 12.92 -3.48
C LEU A 28 -8.74 13.13 -4.99
N SER A 29 -8.69 12.05 -5.75
CA SER A 29 -8.58 12.12 -7.21
C SER A 29 -9.26 10.93 -7.87
N LYS A 30 -9.66 11.10 -9.12
CA LYS A 30 -10.26 10.06 -9.96
C LYS A 30 -9.27 9.69 -11.06
N ASP A 31 -8.95 8.41 -11.16
CA ASP A 31 -8.01 7.87 -12.13
C ASP A 31 -8.70 7.55 -13.48
N ARG A 32 -7.90 7.31 -14.53
CA ARG A 32 -8.35 7.01 -15.91
C ARG A 32 -9.26 5.78 -16.07
N TYR A 33 -9.38 4.95 -15.03
CA TYR A 33 -10.24 3.76 -15.01
C TYR A 33 -11.49 3.97 -14.13
N ASP A 34 -11.92 5.21 -13.92
CA ASP A 34 -13.06 5.57 -13.06
C ASP A 34 -12.88 5.21 -11.57
N ARG A 35 -11.64 4.90 -11.14
CA ARG A 35 -11.33 4.54 -9.75
C ARG A 35 -11.04 5.79 -8.93
N VAL A 36 -11.55 5.83 -7.70
CA VAL A 36 -11.33 6.96 -6.79
C VAL A 36 -10.19 6.66 -5.83
N VAL A 37 -9.13 7.48 -5.89
CA VAL A 37 -8.06 7.51 -4.89
C VAL A 37 -8.56 8.29 -3.68
N SER A 38 -8.50 7.68 -2.51
CA SER A 38 -9.04 8.25 -1.27
C SER A 38 -8.16 7.97 -0.07
N MET A 39 -8.23 8.84 0.94
CA MET A 39 -7.67 8.59 2.27
C MET A 39 -8.73 7.97 3.18
N ALA A 40 -8.38 6.87 3.84
CA ALA A 40 -9.23 6.19 4.80
C ALA A 40 -8.80 6.50 6.24
N TRP A 41 -9.75 6.94 7.04
CA TRP A 41 -9.58 7.29 8.43
C TRP A 41 -10.44 6.40 9.31
N SER A 42 -9.83 5.80 10.33
CA SER A 42 -10.57 5.06 11.35
C SER A 42 -11.00 6.05 12.46
N PRO A 43 -12.32 6.30 12.62
CA PRO A 43 -12.84 7.02 13.77
C PRO A 43 -12.59 6.19 15.02
N ARG A 44 -12.07 6.84 16.07
CA ARG A 44 -11.89 6.19 17.36
C ARG A 44 -13.21 6.19 18.13
N ARG A 45 -13.32 5.24 19.06
CA ARG A 45 -14.50 5.05 19.92
C ARG A 45 -14.86 6.29 20.74
N PHE A 46 -13.88 7.17 20.96
CA PHE A 46 -14.06 8.42 21.67
C PHE A 46 -13.78 9.62 20.75
N PRO A 47 -14.67 10.64 20.73
CA PRO A 47 -14.58 11.78 19.82
C PRO A 47 -13.40 12.70 20.09
N PHE A 48 -12.82 12.67 21.29
CA PHE A 48 -11.67 13.49 21.69
C PHE A 48 -10.31 12.93 21.25
N LEU A 49 -10.22 11.66 20.81
CA LEU A 49 -8.96 11.13 20.32
C LEU A 49 -8.74 11.49 18.83
N PRO A 50 -7.49 11.78 18.42
CA PRO A 50 -7.19 12.08 17.03
C PRO A 50 -7.56 10.89 16.13
N LYS A 51 -8.12 11.18 14.96
CA LYS A 51 -8.43 10.14 13.95
C LYS A 51 -7.13 9.46 13.51
N LYS A 52 -7.18 8.14 13.27
CA LYS A 52 -6.02 7.39 12.74
C LYS A 52 -6.19 7.19 11.24
N ASN A 53 -5.19 7.60 10.45
CA ASN A 53 -5.15 7.28 9.04
C ASN A 53 -4.73 5.82 8.86
N VAL A 54 -5.50 5.05 8.10
CA VAL A 54 -5.24 3.62 7.85
C VAL A 54 -3.93 3.43 7.09
N SER A 55 -3.62 4.34 6.16
CA SER A 55 -2.37 4.33 5.37
C SER A 55 -1.13 4.50 6.24
N GLU A 56 -1.18 5.34 7.28
CA GLU A 56 -0.07 5.49 8.22
C GLU A 56 0.15 4.21 9.03
N GLU A 57 -0.93 3.59 9.50
CA GLU A 57 -0.84 2.43 10.39
C GLU A 57 -0.30 1.21 9.64
N ILE A 58 -0.67 1.01 8.37
CA ILE A 58 -0.13 -0.09 7.55
C ILE A 58 1.35 0.12 7.18
N LEU A 59 1.79 1.38 6.99
CA LEU A 59 3.20 1.73 6.79
C LEU A 59 4.03 1.46 8.05
N LYS A 60 3.51 1.78 9.24
CA LYS A 60 4.21 1.54 10.52
C LYS A 60 4.54 0.07 10.76
N VAL A 61 3.62 -0.83 10.40
CA VAL A 61 3.84 -2.28 10.54
C VAL A 61 4.69 -2.85 9.40
N GLY A 62 5.04 -2.04 8.40
CA GLY A 62 5.87 -2.46 7.27
C GLY A 62 5.17 -3.39 6.31
N LEU A 63 3.84 -3.34 6.21
CA LEU A 63 3.06 -4.19 5.29
C LEU A 63 2.71 -3.48 3.98
N ALA A 64 3.14 -2.22 3.82
CA ALA A 64 2.91 -1.42 2.63
C ALA A 64 4.14 -0.57 2.29
N GLN A 65 4.16 -0.08 1.05
CA GLN A 65 5.14 0.85 0.49
C GLN A 65 4.42 2.05 -0.13
N VAL A 66 5.04 3.22 -0.10
CA VAL A 66 4.55 4.47 -0.70
C VAL A 66 4.63 4.41 -2.22
N TYR A 67 3.51 4.69 -2.89
CA TYR A 67 3.35 4.54 -4.34
C TYR A 67 3.78 5.79 -5.13
N ARG A 68 5.05 5.87 -5.52
CA ARG A 68 5.65 7.08 -6.11
C ARG A 68 5.43 7.32 -7.62
N GLN A 69 4.48 6.65 -8.26
CA GLN A 69 4.28 6.81 -9.71
C GLN A 69 3.47 8.07 -10.06
N ALA A 70 3.44 8.43 -11.34
CA ALA A 70 2.72 9.60 -11.85
C ALA A 70 1.22 9.54 -11.50
N GLY A 71 0.66 10.68 -11.07
CA GLY A 71 -0.73 10.77 -10.62
C GLY A 71 -0.98 10.29 -9.18
N SER A 72 0.07 10.11 -8.38
CA SER A 72 -0.07 9.78 -6.96
C SER A 72 -0.46 10.99 -6.12
N GLU A 73 -1.51 10.83 -5.32
CA GLU A 73 -2.10 11.90 -4.51
C GLU A 73 -2.05 11.49 -3.03
N TYR A 74 -1.54 12.37 -2.17
CA TYR A 74 -1.27 12.05 -0.76
C TYR A 74 -1.89 13.03 0.24
N ASP A 75 -2.71 13.99 -0.21
CA ASP A 75 -3.36 14.98 0.65
C ASP A 75 -2.36 15.73 1.58
N GLY A 76 -1.17 16.06 1.06
CA GLY A 76 -0.08 16.67 1.82
C GLY A 76 0.65 15.77 2.82
N MET A 77 0.32 14.48 2.91
CA MET A 77 0.88 13.54 3.90
C MET A 77 2.14 12.80 3.43
N LEU A 78 2.67 13.14 2.26
CA LEU A 78 3.78 12.43 1.63
C LEU A 78 5.02 12.35 2.53
N GLU A 79 5.43 13.47 3.14
CA GLU A 79 6.59 13.50 4.04
C GLU A 79 6.39 12.56 5.25
N ARG A 80 5.18 12.51 5.78
CA ARG A 80 4.84 11.65 6.92
C ARG A 80 4.90 10.19 6.52
N PHE A 81 4.37 9.84 5.34
CA PHE A 81 4.48 8.48 4.81
C PHE A 81 5.92 8.07 4.55
N ASN A 82 6.75 8.95 3.99
CA ASN A 82 8.17 8.69 3.77
C ASN A 82 8.91 8.42 5.09
N LYS A 83 8.64 9.19 6.15
CA LYS A 83 9.23 8.97 7.49
C LYS A 83 8.81 7.62 8.08
N LEU A 84 7.54 7.26 7.95
CA LEU A 84 7.02 5.98 8.45
C LEU A 84 7.61 4.80 7.69
N GLU A 85 7.69 4.90 6.37
CA GLU A 85 8.33 3.90 5.52
C GLU A 85 9.80 3.73 5.89
N ALA A 86 10.58 4.81 5.95
CA ALA A 86 12.00 4.76 6.33
C ALA A 86 12.21 4.09 7.70
N LYS A 87 11.33 4.38 8.66
CA LYS A 87 11.35 3.75 9.99
C LYS A 87 11.01 2.25 9.92
N ALA A 88 10.08 1.83 9.07
CA ALA A 88 9.77 0.42 8.87
C ALA A 88 10.91 -0.33 8.15
N THR A 89 11.54 0.30 7.16
CA THR A 89 12.73 -0.21 6.47
C THR A 89 13.90 -0.40 7.43
N ALA A 90 14.19 0.61 8.27
CA ALA A 90 15.27 0.54 9.25
C ALA A 90 15.07 -0.57 10.29
N GLN A 91 13.82 -0.82 10.69
CA GLN A 91 13.47 -1.90 11.62
C GLN A 91 13.34 -3.27 10.94
N LYS A 92 13.44 -3.34 9.59
CA LYS A 92 13.28 -4.57 8.81
C LYS A 92 11.99 -5.33 9.15
N VAL A 93 10.88 -4.62 9.32
CA VAL A 93 9.58 -5.21 9.67
C VAL A 93 8.74 -5.53 8.44
N GLY A 94 7.93 -6.59 8.49
CA GLY A 94 7.01 -6.97 7.42
C GLY A 94 7.73 -7.22 6.10
N ILE A 95 7.29 -6.53 5.05
CA ILE A 95 7.87 -6.67 3.69
C ILE A 95 9.37 -6.33 3.65
N TRP A 96 9.82 -5.46 4.56
CA TRP A 96 11.21 -4.99 4.64
C TRP A 96 12.17 -6.01 5.28
N SER A 97 11.65 -7.09 5.87
CA SER A 97 12.47 -8.20 6.39
C SER A 97 13.07 -9.08 5.28
N GLN A 98 12.54 -8.98 4.06
CA GLN A 98 12.92 -9.83 2.94
C GLN A 98 14.28 -9.41 2.34
N LYS A 99 15.14 -10.39 2.04
CA LYS A 99 16.46 -10.15 1.42
C LYS A 99 16.36 -9.61 -0.01
N ASN A 100 15.38 -10.07 -0.79
CA ASN A 100 15.17 -9.69 -2.19
C ASN A 100 13.82 -8.98 -2.35
N MET A 101 13.58 -7.94 -1.56
CA MET A 101 12.34 -7.16 -1.66
C MET A 101 12.26 -6.51 -3.05
N VAL A 102 11.23 -6.87 -3.81
CA VAL A 102 10.92 -6.26 -5.11
C VAL A 102 9.69 -5.39 -4.93
N SER A 103 9.76 -4.11 -5.31
CA SER A 103 8.59 -3.23 -5.23
C SER A 103 7.44 -3.76 -6.09
N THR A 104 6.20 -3.40 -5.76
CA THR A 104 5.04 -3.87 -6.53
C THR A 104 5.14 -3.46 -8.01
N ALA A 105 5.70 -2.27 -8.29
CA ALA A 105 5.95 -1.78 -9.63
C ALA A 105 7.00 -2.63 -10.38
N GLU A 106 8.08 -3.01 -9.72
CA GLU A 106 9.12 -3.86 -10.30
C GLU A 106 8.64 -5.30 -10.51
N HIS A 107 7.86 -5.85 -9.58
CA HIS A 107 7.27 -7.18 -9.73
C HIS A 107 6.33 -7.22 -10.93
N LYS A 108 5.51 -6.18 -11.09
CA LYS A 108 4.65 -6.01 -12.27
C LYS A 108 5.47 -5.88 -13.55
N ARG A 109 6.55 -5.08 -13.54
CA ARG A 109 7.44 -4.87 -14.69
C ARG A 109 8.15 -6.18 -15.09
N LYS A 110 8.70 -6.92 -14.13
CA LYS A 110 9.35 -8.21 -14.35
C LYS A 110 8.38 -9.22 -14.97
N TYR A 111 7.16 -9.32 -14.43
CA TYR A 111 6.16 -10.23 -14.99
C TYR A 111 5.69 -9.82 -16.40
N LEU A 112 5.54 -8.51 -16.67
CA LEU A 112 5.21 -8.04 -18.02
C LEU A 112 6.32 -8.35 -19.03
N ARG A 113 7.59 -8.30 -18.60
CA ARG A 113 8.74 -8.68 -19.42
C ARG A 113 8.80 -10.18 -19.66
N ASP A 114 8.77 -10.99 -18.60
CA ASP A 114 8.85 -12.46 -18.69
C ASP A 114 7.63 -13.07 -19.41
N GLY A 115 6.44 -12.48 -19.22
CA GLY A 115 5.23 -12.84 -19.96
C GLY A 115 5.27 -12.47 -21.44
N GLY A 116 6.06 -11.46 -21.82
CA GLY A 116 6.37 -11.12 -23.21
C GLY A 116 7.31 -12.12 -23.87
N GLU A 117 8.33 -12.60 -23.15
CA GLU A 117 9.27 -13.61 -23.66
C GLU A 117 8.58 -14.97 -23.90
N SER A 118 7.62 -15.36 -23.05
CA SER A 118 6.82 -16.59 -23.25
C SER A 118 5.89 -16.55 -24.49
N LYS A 119 5.56 -15.36 -24.99
CA LYS A 119 4.75 -15.18 -26.21
C LYS A 119 5.60 -15.08 -27.48
N ALA A 120 6.88 -14.72 -27.37
CA ALA A 120 7.78 -14.61 -28.51
C ALA A 120 8.37 -15.97 -28.95
N SER A 121 8.39 -16.98 -28.07
CA SER A 121 8.92 -18.33 -28.38
C SER A 121 7.87 -19.30 -28.96
N LYS A 122 6.68 -18.81 -29.33
CA LYS A 122 5.58 -19.61 -29.89
C LYS A 122 5.16 -19.18 -31.30
N GLN A 123 6.05 -18.52 -32.05
CA GLN A 123 5.89 -18.27 -33.48
C GLN A 123 6.87 -19.12 -34.28
#